data_AF-A0A838JMM8-F1
#
_entry.id   AF-A0A838JMM8-F1
#
_cell.length_a   1.000
_cell.length_b   1.000
_cell.length_c   1.000
_cell.angle_alpha   90.00
_cell.angle_beta   90.00
_cell.angle_gamma   90.00
#
_symmetry.space_group_name_H-M   'P 1'
#
loop_
_entity.id
_entity.type
_entity.pdbx_description
1 polymer ?
#
loop_
_entity_poly.entity_id
_entity_poly.type
_entity_poly.pdbx_seq_one_letter_code
_entity_poly.pdbx_strand_id
1 'polypeptide(L)'
;SALMVGLSVALAAAVSKAVLIAIFMFGLGAGSAVMTIYFQLLISLVSPLGTRGSAMALGGLGWGISHLTTPLVMGVLEDYVGIHAAFYVIGGFALVCGMMLVPLQRWAFAGEPMKDRGSA
;
A
#
# COMPACT_ATOMS: atom_id res chain seq x y z
N SER A 1 2.12 -1.95 20.05
CA SER A 1 2.27 -2.67 18.76
C SER A 1 3.54 -2.28 18.03
N ALA A 2 3.76 -1.00 17.69
CA ALA A 2 5.01 -0.54 17.04
C ALA A 2 6.29 -0.81 17.86
N LEU A 3 6.22 -0.67 19.19
CA LEU A 3 7.35 -0.97 20.09
C LEU A 3 7.76 -2.44 20.09
N MET A 4 6.79 -3.37 20.02
CA MET A 4 7.10 -4.80 19.93
C MET A 4 7.66 -5.18 18.56
N VAL A 5 7.14 -4.60 17.48
CA VAL A 5 7.72 -4.77 16.13
C VAL A 5 9.16 -4.24 16.11
N GLY A 6 9.42 -3.07 16.70
CA GLY A 6 10.76 -2.51 16.83
C GLY A 6 11.70 -3.41 17.63
N LEU A 7 11.21 -4.00 18.73
CA LEU A 7 11.98 -4.93 19.56
C LEU A 7 12.28 -6.24 18.82
N SER A 8 11.32 -6.79 18.07
CA SER A 8 11.50 -8.00 17.26
C SER A 8 12.49 -7.78 16.11
N VAL A 9 12.44 -6.61 15.46
CA VAL A 9 13.41 -6.21 14.42
C VAL A 9 14.80 -6.01 15.01
N ALA A 10 14.90 -5.42 16.21
CA ALA A 10 16.17 -5.26 16.92
C ALA A 10 16.77 -6.60 17.39
N LEU A 11 15.95 -7.57 17.79
CA LEU A 11 16.42 -8.93 18.10
C LEU A 11 16.83 -9.70 16.85
N ALA A 12 16.09 -9.57 15.75
CA ALA A 12 16.48 -10.11 14.44
C ALA A 12 17.79 -9.47 13.94
N ALA A 13 18.15 -8.29 14.46
CA ALA A 13 19.36 -7.57 14.08
C ALA A 13 20.67 -8.20 14.59
N ALA A 14 20.59 -9.20 15.47
CA ALA A 14 21.76 -9.96 15.94
C ALA A 14 22.25 -11.03 14.93
N VAL A 15 21.50 -11.25 13.83
CA VAL A 15 21.85 -12.19 12.76
C VAL A 15 22.32 -11.38 11.54
N SER A 16 23.49 -11.70 10.98
CA SER A 16 24.39 -10.87 10.14
C SER A 16 23.83 -10.11 8.91
N LYS A 17 22.53 -10.21 8.59
CA LYS A 17 21.84 -9.46 7.51
C LYS A 17 20.82 -8.43 8.01
N ALA A 18 20.66 -8.34 9.32
CA ALA A 18 20.00 -7.33 10.13
C ALA A 18 19.82 -5.93 9.54
N VAL A 19 20.93 -5.24 9.30
CA VAL A 19 20.96 -3.82 8.90
C VAL A 19 20.28 -3.63 7.56
N LEU A 20 20.48 -4.57 6.64
CA LEU A 20 19.89 -4.55 5.32
C LEU A 20 18.36 -4.70 5.43
N ILE A 21 17.89 -5.67 6.22
CA ILE A 21 16.46 -5.86 6.50
C ILE A 21 15.85 -4.62 7.16
N ALA A 22 16.54 -4.02 8.12
CA ALA A 22 16.08 -2.82 8.81
C ALA A 22 15.93 -1.61 7.86
N ILE A 23 16.90 -1.39 6.97
CA ILE A 23 16.83 -0.33 5.94
C ILE A 23 15.64 -0.57 5.01
N PHE A 24 15.45 -1.81 4.54
CA PHE A 24 14.32 -2.15 3.68
C PHE A 24 12.97 -1.96 4.38
N MET A 25 12.84 -2.42 5.62
CA MET A 25 11.63 -2.24 6.43
C MET A 25 11.34 -0.78 6.73
N PHE A 26 12.37 0.03 6.99
CA PHE A 26 12.22 1.46 7.19
C PHE A 26 11.72 2.14 5.91
N GLY A 27 12.33 1.87 4.76
CA GLY A 27 11.90 2.41 3.47
C GLY A 27 10.47 1.99 3.11
N LEU A 28 10.13 0.72 3.33
CA LEU A 28 8.77 0.20 3.12
C LEU A 28 7.75 0.92 4.03
N GLY A 29 8.08 1.09 5.31
CA GLY A 29 7.23 1.78 6.28
C GLY A 29 7.03 3.26 5.92
N ALA A 30 8.11 3.96 5.59
CA ALA A 30 8.05 5.37 5.16
C ALA A 30 7.23 5.53 3.88
N GLY A 31 7.46 4.69 2.87
CA GLY A 31 6.69 4.69 1.62
C GLY A 31 5.20 4.42 1.85
N SER A 32 4.88 3.43 2.69
CA SER A 32 3.50 3.12 3.06
C SER A 32 2.81 4.29 3.78
N ALA A 33 3.52 4.99 4.67
CA ALA A 33 2.97 6.14 5.38
C ALA A 33 2.65 7.29 4.43
N VAL A 34 3.57 7.62 3.53
CA VAL A 34 3.36 8.66 2.50
C VAL A 34 2.18 8.31 1.61
N MET A 35 2.08 7.06 1.12
CA MET A 35 0.96 6.64 0.29
C MET A 35 -0.39 6.67 1.01
N THR A 36 -0.40 6.31 2.29
CA THR A 36 -1.62 6.35 3.10
C THR A 36 -2.15 7.78 3.24
N ILE A 37 -1.26 8.74 3.52
CA ILE A 37 -1.62 10.16 3.60
C ILE A 37 -2.07 10.68 2.23
N TYR A 38 -1.35 10.34 1.16
CA TYR A 38 -1.72 10.72 -0.20
C TYR A 38 -3.12 10.25 -0.58
N PHE A 39 -3.45 8.98 -0.30
CA PHE A 39 -4.75 8.40 -0.60
C PHE A 39 -5.89 9.10 0.13
N GLN A 40 -5.71 9.38 1.43
CA GLN A 40 -6.69 10.13 2.22
C GLN A 40 -6.88 11.55 1.67
N LEU A 41 -5.79 12.26 1.35
CA LEU A 41 -5.87 13.58 0.74
C LEU A 41 -6.57 13.56 -0.61
N LEU A 42 -6.25 12.59 -1.46
CA LEU A 42 -6.83 12.46 -2.79
C LEU A 42 -8.34 12.23 -2.73
N ILE A 43 -8.81 11.30 -1.89
CA ILE A 43 -10.24 11.06 -1.70
C ILE A 43 -10.93 12.33 -1.18
N SER A 44 -10.29 13.05 -0.24
CA SER A 44 -10.83 14.28 0.30
C SER A 44 -11.01 15.36 -0.78
N LEU A 45 -10.03 15.52 -1.66
CA LEU A 45 -10.04 16.54 -2.72
C LEU A 45 -11.00 16.22 -3.86
N VAL A 46 -11.15 14.95 -4.23
CA VAL A 46 -11.95 14.54 -5.40
C VAL A 46 -13.41 14.25 -5.04
N SER A 47 -13.71 13.88 -3.78
CA SER A 47 -15.06 13.53 -3.37
C SER A 47 -15.85 14.75 -2.88
N PRO A 48 -17.12 14.93 -3.33
CA PRO A 48 -18.04 15.90 -2.75
C PRO A 48 -18.20 15.72 -1.22
N LEU A 49 -18.46 16.83 -0.50
CA LEU A 49 -18.57 16.84 0.96
C LEU A 49 -19.57 15.81 1.51
N GLY A 50 -20.68 15.56 0.80
CA GLY A 50 -21.71 14.60 1.21
C GLY A 50 -21.34 13.13 1.04
N THR A 51 -20.39 12.79 0.14
CA THR A 51 -20.01 11.39 -0.17
C THR A 51 -18.59 11.04 0.30
N ARG A 52 -17.82 12.01 0.79
CA ARG A 52 -16.43 11.83 1.26
C ARG A 52 -16.30 10.73 2.31
N GLY A 53 -17.24 10.64 3.25
CA GLY A 53 -17.24 9.60 4.28
C GLY A 53 -17.37 8.18 3.69
N SER A 54 -18.33 8.00 2.76
CA SER A 54 -18.52 6.73 2.05
C SER A 54 -17.33 6.38 1.15
N ALA A 55 -16.74 7.38 0.49
CA ALA A 55 -15.54 7.18 -0.33
C ALA A 55 -14.32 6.76 0.51
N MET A 56 -14.12 7.38 1.68
CA MET A 56 -13.10 6.97 2.64
C MET A 56 -13.35 5.57 3.19
N ALA A 57 -14.60 5.22 3.49
CA ALA A 57 -14.96 3.88 3.93
C ALA A 57 -14.66 2.83 2.86
N LEU A 58 -15.03 3.09 1.59
CA LEU A 58 -14.69 2.22 0.45
C LEU A 58 -13.17 2.08 0.28
N GLY A 59 -12.42 3.17 0.42
CA GLY A 59 -10.96 3.13 0.43
C GLY A 59 -10.39 2.28 1.56
N GLY A 60 -10.95 2.40 2.77
CA GLY A 60 -10.59 1.58 3.93
C GLY A 60 -10.95 0.11 3.77
N LEU A 61 -12.04 -0.21 3.08
CA LEU A 61 -12.40 -1.60 2.75
C LEU A 61 -11.34 -2.24 1.84
N GLY A 62 -10.81 -1.50 0.86
CA GLY A 62 -9.71 -1.99 0.01
C GLY A 62 -8.46 -2.37 0.83
N TRP A 63 -8.14 -1.57 1.85
CA TRP A 63 -7.06 -1.87 2.79
C TRP A 63 -7.34 -3.16 3.58
N GLY A 64 -8.55 -3.29 4.13
CA GLY A 64 -8.97 -4.47 4.90
C GLY A 64 -8.96 -5.75 4.06
N ILE A 65 -9.48 -5.71 2.83
CA ILE A 65 -9.45 -6.84 1.90
C ILE A 65 -8.01 -7.26 1.63
N SER A 66 -7.11 -6.31 1.36
CA SER A 66 -5.70 -6.60 1.11
C SER A 66 -5.03 -7.29 2.31
N HIS A 67 -5.34 -6.87 3.54
CA HIS A 67 -4.80 -7.47 4.76
C HIS A 67 -5.37 -8.87 5.05
N LEU A 68 -6.57 -9.18 4.54
CA LEU A 68 -7.14 -10.51 4.62
C LEU A 68 -6.59 -11.44 3.53
N THR A 69 -6.53 -10.96 2.29
CA THR A 69 -6.19 -11.80 1.13
C THR A 69 -4.69 -12.07 1.04
N THR A 70 -3.83 -11.10 1.37
CA THR A 70 -2.38 -11.24 1.20
C THR A 70 -1.79 -12.39 2.03
N PRO A 71 -2.10 -12.54 3.34
CA PRO A 71 -1.61 -13.68 4.12
C PRO A 71 -2.16 -15.02 3.65
N LEU A 72 -3.44 -15.08 3.22
CA LEU A 72 -4.04 -16.31 2.70
C LEU A 72 -3.36 -16.76 1.40
N VAL A 73 -3.17 -15.83 0.47
CA VAL A 73 -2.45 -16.10 -0.79
C VAL A 73 -0.99 -16.46 -0.51
N MET A 74 -0.35 -15.78 0.43
CA MET A 74 1.04 -16.08 0.84
C MET A 74 1.16 -17.49 1.39
N GLY A 75 0.26 -17.91 2.29
CA GLY A 75 0.26 -19.26 2.86
C GLY A 75 0.04 -20.34 1.79
N VAL A 76 -0.92 -20.13 0.89
CA VAL A 76 -1.13 -21.05 -0.24
C VAL A 76 0.12 -21.12 -1.13
N LEU A 77 0.73 -19.98 -1.48
CA LEU A 77 1.95 -19.96 -2.29
C LEU A 77 3.13 -20.63 -1.58
N GLU A 78 3.26 -20.43 -0.27
CA GLU A 78 4.29 -21.11 0.53
C GLU A 78 4.15 -22.63 0.43
N ASP A 79 2.92 -23.16 0.54
CA ASP A 79 2.65 -24.60 0.47
C ASP A 79 3.04 -25.22 -0.89
N TYR A 80 2.89 -24.49 -1.99
CA TYR A 80 3.12 -25.02 -3.35
C TYR A 80 4.51 -24.75 -3.92
N VAL A 81 5.06 -23.55 -3.71
CA VAL A 81 6.31 -23.10 -4.36
C VAL A 81 7.40 -22.73 -3.37
N GLY A 82 7.13 -22.82 -2.07
CA GLY A 82 8.04 -22.45 -1.00
C GLY A 82 8.12 -20.94 -0.77
N ILE A 83 8.64 -20.58 0.41
CA ILE A 83 8.61 -19.21 0.93
C ILE A 83 9.34 -18.19 0.04
N HIS A 84 10.50 -18.52 -0.54
CA HIS A 84 11.27 -17.57 -1.37
C HIS A 84 10.54 -17.24 -2.68
N ALA A 85 10.01 -18.25 -3.37
CA ALA A 85 9.26 -18.04 -4.62
C ALA A 85 7.95 -17.30 -4.36
N ALA A 86 7.25 -17.61 -3.26
CA ALA A 86 6.06 -16.89 -2.82
C ALA A 86 6.35 -15.38 -2.62
N PHE A 87 7.47 -15.03 -1.97
CA PHE A 87 7.89 -13.63 -1.83
C PHE A 87 8.13 -12.92 -3.17
N TYR A 88 8.75 -13.60 -4.15
CA TYR A 88 8.95 -13.03 -5.48
C TYR A 88 7.66 -12.84 -6.25
N VAL A 89 6.71 -13.79 -6.14
CA VAL A 89 5.39 -13.69 -6.78
C VAL A 89 4.59 -12.51 -6.21
N ILE A 90 4.48 -12.41 -4.88
CA ILE A 90 3.75 -11.31 -4.24
C ILE A 90 4.46 -9.96 -4.47
N GLY A 91 5.79 -9.94 -4.36
CA GLY A 91 6.57 -8.73 -4.64
C GLY A 91 6.44 -8.26 -6.09
N GLY A 92 6.45 -9.19 -7.04
CA GLY A 92 6.23 -8.90 -8.46
C GLY A 92 4.82 -8.39 -8.73
N PHE A 93 3.80 -8.99 -8.12
CA PHE A 93 2.43 -8.51 -8.20
C PHE A 93 2.29 -7.09 -7.64
N ALA A 94 2.87 -6.81 -6.47
CA ALA A 94 2.87 -5.48 -5.87
C ALA A 94 3.57 -4.43 -6.76
N LEU A 95 4.66 -4.82 -7.42
CA LEU A 95 5.36 -3.95 -8.37
C LEU A 95 4.47 -3.62 -9.58
N VAL A 96 3.79 -4.61 -10.17
CA VAL A 96 2.86 -4.42 -11.28
C VAL A 96 1.72 -3.50 -10.87
N CYS A 97 1.11 -3.72 -9.70
CA CYS A 97 0.10 -2.83 -9.14
C CYS A 97 0.60 -1.39 -8.98
N GLY A 98 1.82 -1.22 -8.45
CA GLY A 98 2.45 0.10 -8.33
C GLY A 98 2.68 0.78 -9.68
N MET A 99 3.13 0.04 -10.69
CA MET A 99 3.30 0.55 -12.05
C MET A 99 1.97 0.91 -12.71
N MET A 100 0.89 0.19 -12.38
CA MET A 100 -0.46 0.47 -12.87
C MET A 100 -1.09 1.73 -12.27
N LEU A 101 -0.58 2.26 -11.15
CA LEU A 101 -1.13 3.48 -10.54
C LEU A 101 -1.04 4.69 -11.47
N VAL A 102 0.06 4.86 -12.20
CA VAL A 102 0.25 5.99 -13.12
C VAL A 102 -0.75 5.98 -14.29
N PRO A 103 -0.93 4.89 -15.04
CA PRO A 103 -1.93 4.84 -16.10
C PRO A 103 -3.37 4.91 -15.55
N LEU A 104 -3.65 4.29 -14.41
CA LEU A 104 -4.98 4.39 -13.77
C LEU A 104 -5.30 5.82 -13.35
N GLN A 105 -4.34 6.53 -12.76
CA GLN A 105 -4.48 7.94 -12.43
C GLN A 105 -4.75 8.78 -13.68
N ARG A 106 -3.94 8.59 -14.73
CA ARG A 106 -4.14 9.32 -16.00
C ARG A 106 -5.51 9.04 -16.60
N TRP A 107 -5.96 7.80 -16.58
CA TRP A 107 -7.28 7.41 -17.06
C TRP A 107 -8.41 8.04 -16.23
N ALA A 108 -8.31 7.98 -14.90
CA ALA A 108 -9.32 8.54 -13.99
C ALA A 108 -9.50 10.05 -14.17
N PHE A 109 -8.43 10.79 -14.50
CA PHE A 109 -8.48 12.23 -14.71
C PHE A 109 -8.53 12.67 -16.18
N ALA A 110 -8.51 11.74 -17.14
CA ALA A 110 -8.53 12.06 -18.58
C ALA A 110 -9.87 12.69 -19.05
N GLY A 111 -10.93 12.55 -18.26
CA GLY A 111 -12.28 13.04 -18.58
C GLY A 111 -12.65 14.39 -17.97
N GLU A 112 -11.78 15.06 -17.21
CA GLU A 112 -12.10 16.35 -16.59
C GLU A 112 -11.73 17.53 -17.53
N PRO A 113 -12.69 18.23 -18.16
CA PRO A 113 -12.38 19.47 -18.86
C PRO A 113 -11.88 20.53 -17.88
N MET A 114 -10.76 21.19 -18.24
CA MET A 114 -10.09 22.26 -17.47
C MET A 114 -10.92 23.57 -17.43
N LYS A 115 -12.15 23.54 -16.88
CA LYS A 115 -13.06 24.70 -16.92
C LYS A 115 -13.76 25.08 -15.62
N ASP A 116 -13.32 24.66 -14.43
CA ASP A 116 -13.91 25.19 -13.17
C ASP A 116 -12.96 25.08 -11.95
N ARG A 117 -11.69 25.45 -12.11
CA ARG A 117 -10.78 25.66 -10.96
C ARG A 117 -10.54 27.14 -10.69
N GLY A 118 -11.61 27.94 -10.76
CA GLY A 118 -11.48 29.39 -10.60
C GLY A 118 -12.79 30.14 -10.50
N SER A 119 -13.66 29.78 -9.54
CA SER A 119 -14.61 30.71 -8.89
C SER A 119 -15.64 29.97 -8.04
N ALA A 120 -15.40 29.90 -6.72
CA ALA A 120 -16.41 30.02 -5.65
C ALA A 120 -15.70 29.89 -4.29
#